data_AF-A0A6P1BR58-F1
#
_entry.id   AF-A0A6P1BR58-F1
#
_cell.length_a   1.000
_cell.length_b   1.000
_cell.length_c   1.000
_cell.angle_alpha   90.00
_cell.angle_beta   90.00
_cell.angle_gamma   90.00
#
_symmetry.space_group_name_H-M   'P 1'
#
loop_
_entity.id
_entity.type
_entity.pdbx_description
1 polymer ?
#
loop_
_entity_poly.entity_id
_entity_poly.type
_entity_poly.pdbx_seq_one_letter_code
_entity_poly.pdbx_strand_id
1 'polypeptide(L)'
;MKMQRTKFEAVEIGVGEFSTMNCFCAGHDKKLFAPIEDTPLVFSPEQLALLHYRAMAAEFYQRSNQLESAERELDWESEEPQDVRYSWISICNQKALDDAYPALSRIEKLIAARRFGDVESLIVRFDAPPAVVAAGAFCPHYDFAARRVQNLADDCCYVAMHLLAADGAAVLVFTWLQGEAAPRKFVDTFVALPKEQMASLAVQCAFEHVEHTCMSDAWWSDLTSHKRAALVERVRRANSLAYRRSHRCLCYRIRFADWPVADIRLSGRSANRQR
;
A
#
# COMPACT_ATOMS: atom_id res chain seq x y z
N MET A 1 8.73 -15.28 3.66
CA MET A 1 9.17 -14.36 4.72
C MET A 1 8.25 -13.13 4.76
N LYS A 2 8.07 -12.52 5.94
CA LYS A 2 7.38 -11.25 6.14
C LYS A 2 8.35 -10.21 6.68
N MET A 3 8.22 -8.97 6.23
CA MET A 3 8.97 -7.87 6.81
C MET A 3 8.32 -7.47 8.15
N GLN A 4 8.99 -7.74 9.27
CA GLN A 4 8.57 -7.29 10.59
C GLN A 4 9.01 -5.83 10.80
N ARG A 5 8.04 -4.92 10.78
CA ARG A 5 8.31 -3.47 10.77
C ARG A 5 8.65 -2.89 12.15
N THR A 6 8.39 -3.61 13.23
CA THR A 6 8.78 -3.21 14.60
C THR A 6 10.20 -3.64 14.97
N LYS A 7 10.65 -4.80 14.48
CA LYS A 7 12.01 -5.33 14.70
C LYS A 7 12.99 -5.00 13.57
N PHE A 8 12.48 -4.49 12.45
CA PHE A 8 13.25 -4.16 11.25
C PHE A 8 14.00 -5.37 10.67
N GLU A 9 13.33 -6.52 10.61
CA GLU A 9 13.91 -7.76 10.10
C GLU A 9 12.93 -8.56 9.24
N ALA A 10 13.45 -9.44 8.41
CA ALA A 10 12.67 -10.40 7.65
C ALA A 10 12.54 -11.69 8.48
N VAL A 11 11.32 -12.12 8.74
CA VAL A 11 11.04 -13.34 9.51
C VAL A 11 10.32 -14.37 8.64
N GLU A 12 10.61 -15.65 8.88
CA GLU A 12 9.83 -16.74 8.29
C GLU A 12 8.45 -16.77 8.94
N ILE A 13 7.42 -16.88 8.10
CA ILE A 13 6.02 -17.01 8.54
C ILE A 13 5.31 -18.04 7.66
N GLY A 14 4.30 -18.69 8.21
CA GLY A 14 3.42 -19.58 7.46
C GLY A 14 2.50 -18.82 6.50
N VAL A 15 2.10 -19.47 5.40
CA VAL A 15 1.21 -18.87 4.38
C VAL A 15 -0.13 -18.43 4.97
N GLY A 16 -0.67 -19.16 5.95
CA GLY A 16 -1.93 -18.80 6.62
C GLY A 16 -1.84 -17.52 7.47
N GLU A 17 -0.67 -17.24 8.07
CA GLU A 17 -0.44 -16.00 8.83
C GLU A 17 -0.32 -14.79 7.89
N PHE A 18 0.16 -15.01 6.66
CA PHE A 18 0.27 -13.97 5.64
C PHE A 18 -1.09 -13.52 5.11
N SER A 19 -1.99 -14.46 4.79
CA SER A 19 -3.25 -14.17 4.11
C SER A 19 -4.35 -13.62 5.02
N THR A 20 -4.12 -13.61 6.34
CA THR A 20 -5.15 -13.23 7.31
C THR A 20 -5.04 -11.74 7.65
N MET A 21 -6.01 -10.96 7.16
CA MET A 21 -6.24 -9.60 7.65
C MET A 21 -7.41 -9.61 8.65
N ASN A 22 -7.11 -9.38 9.93
CA ASN A 22 -8.06 -9.48 11.05
C ASN A 22 -9.12 -8.35 11.10
N CYS A 23 -9.33 -7.63 9.99
CA CYS A 23 -10.28 -6.53 9.91
C CYS A 23 -11.71 -6.97 9.55
N PHE A 24 -11.91 -8.24 9.16
CA PHE A 24 -13.22 -8.83 8.87
C PHE A 24 -13.40 -10.15 9.63
N CYS A 25 -14.64 -10.49 10.00
CA CYS A 25 -14.91 -11.84 10.48
C CYS A 25 -14.88 -12.84 9.32
N ALA A 26 -14.54 -14.10 9.60
CA ALA A 26 -14.34 -15.12 8.56
C ALA A 26 -15.54 -15.26 7.60
N GLY A 27 -16.77 -15.18 8.10
CA GLY A 27 -17.97 -15.27 7.27
C GLY A 27 -18.18 -14.09 6.33
N HIS A 28 -17.97 -12.86 6.82
CA HIS A 28 -18.11 -11.65 5.99
C HIS A 28 -16.95 -11.50 5.01
N ASP A 29 -15.72 -11.81 5.43
CA ASP A 29 -14.54 -11.79 4.57
C ASP A 29 -14.73 -12.72 3.37
N LYS A 30 -15.09 -13.99 3.64
CA LYS A 30 -15.30 -15.00 2.60
C LYS A 30 -16.39 -14.59 1.61
N LYS A 31 -17.52 -14.08 2.09
CA LYS A 31 -18.64 -13.70 1.23
C LYS A 31 -18.32 -12.47 0.38
N LEU A 32 -17.72 -11.44 0.99
CA LEU A 32 -17.50 -10.15 0.32
C LEU A 32 -16.36 -10.22 -0.69
N PHE A 33 -15.29 -10.97 -0.38
CA PHE A 33 -14.10 -11.05 -1.21
C PHE A 33 -14.04 -12.29 -2.11
N ALA A 34 -15.09 -13.12 -2.15
CA ALA A 34 -15.19 -14.23 -3.11
C ALA A 34 -14.84 -13.83 -4.56
N PRO A 35 -15.24 -12.65 -5.09
CA PRO A 35 -14.85 -12.26 -6.45
C PRO A 35 -13.35 -12.02 -6.66
N ILE A 36 -12.56 -11.80 -5.59
CA ILE A 36 -11.10 -11.59 -5.69
C ILE A 36 -10.28 -12.77 -5.14
N GLU A 37 -10.89 -13.67 -4.37
CA GLU A 37 -10.22 -14.84 -3.76
C GLU A 37 -10.58 -16.16 -4.47
N ASP A 38 -11.84 -16.34 -4.88
CA ASP A 38 -12.35 -17.61 -5.39
C ASP A 38 -12.51 -17.62 -6.91
N THR A 39 -12.18 -16.52 -7.59
CA THR A 39 -12.26 -16.41 -9.04
C THR A 39 -10.97 -15.83 -9.63
N PRO A 40 -10.61 -16.18 -10.88
CA PRO A 40 -9.44 -15.60 -11.53
C PRO A 40 -9.48 -14.06 -11.56
N LEU A 41 -8.33 -13.43 -11.29
CA LEU A 41 -8.17 -11.97 -11.30
C LEU A 41 -8.12 -11.45 -12.74
N VAL A 42 -9.30 -11.15 -13.28
CA VAL A 42 -9.48 -10.47 -14.57
C VAL A 42 -9.40 -8.94 -14.45
N PHE A 43 -9.27 -8.43 -13.22
CA PHE A 43 -9.27 -7.01 -12.86
C PHE A 43 -10.50 -6.27 -13.39
N SER A 44 -11.67 -6.87 -13.22
CA SER A 44 -12.95 -6.21 -13.50
C SER A 44 -13.14 -5.00 -12.58
N PRO A 45 -14.01 -4.04 -12.92
CA PRO A 45 -14.32 -2.92 -12.02
C PRO A 45 -14.71 -3.37 -10.61
N GLU A 46 -15.51 -4.45 -10.49
CA GLU A 46 -15.90 -5.02 -9.19
C GLU A 46 -14.68 -5.54 -8.40
N GLN A 47 -13.79 -6.31 -9.06
CA GLN A 47 -12.56 -6.79 -8.43
C GLN A 47 -11.65 -5.64 -7.98
N LEU A 48 -11.50 -4.59 -8.80
CA LEU A 48 -10.70 -3.42 -8.47
C LEU A 48 -11.28 -2.63 -7.28
N ALA A 49 -12.60 -2.47 -7.24
CA ALA A 49 -13.29 -1.83 -6.12
C ALA A 49 -13.15 -2.65 -4.82
N LEU A 50 -13.24 -3.97 -4.89
CA LEU A 50 -13.04 -4.86 -3.75
C LEU A 50 -11.58 -4.85 -3.26
N LEU A 51 -10.60 -4.84 -4.17
CA LEU A 51 -9.19 -4.68 -3.82
C LEU A 51 -8.95 -3.33 -3.12
N HIS A 52 -9.54 -2.25 -3.63
CA HIS A 52 -9.45 -0.94 -3.00
C HIS A 52 -10.06 -0.94 -1.59
N TYR A 53 -11.29 -1.45 -1.46
CA TYR A 53 -12.00 -1.54 -0.18
C TYR A 53 -11.23 -2.35 0.85
N ARG A 54 -10.72 -3.53 0.46
CA ARG A 54 -9.97 -4.40 1.37
C ARG A 54 -8.72 -3.71 1.92
N ALA A 55 -7.99 -2.99 1.06
CA ALA A 55 -6.80 -2.24 1.47
C ALA A 55 -7.14 -1.06 2.38
N MET A 56 -8.21 -0.32 2.08
CA MET A 56 -8.69 0.79 2.92
C MET A 56 -9.17 0.33 4.30
N ALA A 57 -9.95 -0.75 4.35
CA ALA A 57 -10.44 -1.32 5.60
C ALA A 57 -9.29 -1.84 6.46
N ALA A 58 -8.30 -2.50 5.85
CA ALA A 58 -7.10 -2.96 6.55
C ALA A 58 -6.28 -1.80 7.11
N GLU A 59 -6.08 -0.72 6.35
CA GLU A 59 -5.38 0.48 6.81
C GLU A 59 -6.13 1.15 7.97
N PHE A 60 -7.45 1.35 7.83
CA PHE A 60 -8.29 1.93 8.88
C PHE A 60 -8.20 1.10 10.17
N TYR A 61 -8.39 -0.22 10.07
CA TYR A 61 -8.28 -1.14 11.21
C TYR A 61 -6.90 -1.09 11.86
N GLN A 62 -5.82 -1.07 11.07
CA GLN A 62 -4.46 -0.99 11.59
C GLN A 62 -4.21 0.32 12.35
N ARG A 63 -4.68 1.46 11.83
CA ARG A 63 -4.55 2.76 12.51
C ARG A 63 -5.38 2.82 13.79
N SER A 64 -6.58 2.23 13.80
CA SER A 64 -7.41 2.11 15.00
C SER A 64 -6.70 1.33 16.11
N ASN A 65 -6.11 0.18 15.78
CA ASN A 65 -5.36 -0.62 16.75
C ASN A 65 -4.11 0.12 17.26
N GLN A 66 -3.42 0.87 16.39
CA GLN A 66 -2.24 1.65 16.77
C GLN A 66 -2.61 2.85 17.66
N LEU A 67 -3.74 3.50 17.40
CA LEU A 67 -4.29 4.55 18.26
C LEU A 67 -4.65 3.98 19.64
N GLU A 68 -5.46 2.92 19.68
CA GLU A 68 -5.89 2.29 20.93
C GLU A 68 -4.68 1.81 21.76
N SER A 69 -3.69 1.20 21.10
CA SER A 69 -2.46 0.78 21.78
C SER A 69 -1.68 1.96 22.34
N ALA A 70 -1.63 3.10 21.66
CA ALA A 70 -0.93 4.29 22.16
C ALA A 70 -1.71 4.98 23.28
N GLU A 71 -3.04 5.04 23.19
CA GLU A 71 -3.90 5.61 24.23
C GLU A 71 -3.87 4.82 25.53
N ARG A 72 -3.74 3.48 25.47
CA ARG A 72 -3.58 2.64 26.67
C ARG A 72 -2.27 2.86 27.40
N GLU A 73 -1.23 3.30 26.70
CA GLU A 73 0.07 3.63 27.29
C GLU A 73 0.10 5.06 27.86
N LEU A 74 -0.88 5.90 27.49
CA LEU A 74 -1.04 7.25 28.03
C LEU A 74 -1.85 7.17 29.32
N ASP A 75 -1.17 7.30 30.46
CA ASP A 75 -1.84 7.44 31.75
C ASP A 75 -2.16 8.92 32.01
N TRP A 76 -3.37 9.33 31.64
CA TRP A 76 -3.83 10.71 31.78
C TRP A 76 -4.02 11.17 33.23
N GLU A 77 -4.03 10.23 34.19
CA GLU A 77 -4.21 10.52 35.63
C GLU A 77 -2.87 10.56 36.39
N SER A 78 -1.77 10.17 35.75
CA SER A 78 -0.46 10.13 36.37
C SER A 78 0.23 11.50 36.42
N GLU A 79 0.88 11.78 37.56
CA GLU A 79 1.75 12.94 37.74
C GLU A 79 3.17 12.70 37.18
N GLU A 80 3.50 11.46 36.77
CA GLU A 80 4.79 11.11 36.19
C GLU A 80 4.92 11.58 34.72
N PRO A 81 6.11 11.99 34.27
CA PRO A 81 6.35 12.36 32.88
C PRO A 81 6.01 11.22 31.91
N GLN A 82 4.97 11.43 31.10
CA GLN A 82 4.57 10.51 30.05
C GLN A 82 5.60 10.47 28.92
N ASP A 83 5.73 9.30 28.28
CA ASP A 83 6.53 9.18 27.08
C ASP A 83 5.84 9.88 25.90
N VAL A 84 6.39 11.02 25.51
CA VAL A 84 5.89 11.87 24.42
C VAL A 84 5.71 11.13 23.09
N ARG A 85 6.38 9.99 22.90
CA ARG A 85 6.22 9.14 21.72
C ARG A 85 4.80 8.61 21.60
N TYR A 86 4.17 8.19 22.70
CA TYR A 86 2.80 7.67 22.66
C TYR A 86 1.80 8.77 22.30
N SER A 87 1.95 9.98 22.85
CA SER A 87 1.11 11.13 22.46
C SER A 87 1.23 11.43 20.98
N TRP A 88 2.45 11.40 20.43
CA TRP A 88 2.68 11.62 19.01
C TRP A 88 2.07 10.50 18.14
N ILE A 89 2.20 9.24 18.55
CA ILE A 89 1.59 8.10 17.87
C ILE A 89 0.07 8.24 17.87
N SER A 90 -0.56 8.59 19.00
CA SER A 90 -2.00 8.81 19.08
C SER A 90 -2.46 9.94 18.14
N ILE A 91 -1.82 11.11 18.19
CA ILE A 91 -2.17 12.24 17.31
C ILE A 91 -2.05 11.86 15.83
N CYS A 92 -0.96 11.18 15.44
CA CYS A 92 -0.75 10.77 14.06
C CYS A 92 -1.78 9.74 13.59
N ASN A 93 -2.12 8.75 14.42
CA ASN A 93 -3.10 7.73 14.06
C ASN A 93 -4.52 8.28 14.06
N GLN A 94 -4.88 9.19 14.97
CA GLN A 94 -6.17 9.87 14.95
C GLN A 94 -6.34 10.66 13.64
N LYS A 95 -5.35 11.47 13.24
CA LYS A 95 -5.38 12.19 11.96
C LYS A 95 -5.51 11.22 10.77
N ALA A 96 -4.78 10.10 10.79
CA ALA A 96 -4.87 9.10 9.74
C ALA A 96 -6.26 8.45 9.67
N LEU A 97 -6.95 8.24 10.80
CA LEU A 97 -8.33 7.74 10.82
C LEU A 97 -9.31 8.79 10.29
N ASP A 98 -9.15 10.05 10.67
CA ASP A 98 -9.97 11.15 10.19
C ASP A 98 -9.86 11.30 8.65
N ASP A 99 -8.66 11.12 8.10
CA ASP A 99 -8.42 11.12 6.64
C ASP A 99 -8.96 9.86 5.95
N ALA A 100 -8.79 8.67 6.55
CA ALA A 100 -9.18 7.40 5.95
C ALA A 100 -10.71 7.20 5.96
N TYR A 101 -11.41 7.72 6.97
CA TYR A 101 -12.85 7.48 7.15
C TYR A 101 -13.71 7.95 5.97
N PRO A 102 -13.55 9.18 5.43
CA PRO A 102 -14.30 9.61 4.24
C PRO A 102 -14.09 8.70 3.03
N ALA A 103 -12.85 8.27 2.78
CA ALA A 103 -12.52 7.38 1.69
C ALA A 103 -13.15 5.99 1.88
N LEU A 104 -13.04 5.42 3.09
CA LEU A 104 -13.65 4.14 3.45
C LEU A 104 -15.18 4.19 3.30
N SER A 105 -15.83 5.19 3.88
CA SER A 105 -17.29 5.37 3.76
C SER A 105 -17.73 5.55 2.30
N ARG A 106 -16.92 6.23 1.47
CA ARG A 106 -17.22 6.42 0.06
C ARG A 106 -17.14 5.10 -0.70
N ILE A 107 -16.10 4.29 -0.52
CA ILE A 107 -16.00 3.00 -1.22
C ILE A 107 -17.09 2.02 -0.77
N GLU A 108 -17.48 2.00 0.50
CA GLU A 108 -18.60 1.19 1.01
C GLU A 108 -19.91 1.53 0.28
N LYS A 109 -20.20 2.83 0.13
CA LYS A 109 -21.38 3.31 -0.61
C LYS A 109 -21.32 2.93 -2.09
N LEU A 110 -20.15 3.01 -2.72
CA LEU A 110 -19.96 2.60 -4.12
C LEU A 110 -20.19 1.10 -4.31
N ILE A 111 -19.67 0.27 -3.41
CA ILE A 111 -19.89 -1.19 -3.43
C ILE A 111 -21.37 -1.51 -3.24
N ALA A 112 -22.02 -0.92 -2.23
CA ALA A 112 -23.45 -1.12 -1.97
C ALA A 112 -24.33 -0.72 -3.17
N ALA A 113 -23.97 0.37 -3.85
CA ALA A 113 -24.65 0.84 -5.05
C ALA A 113 -24.22 0.14 -6.35
N ARG A 114 -23.29 -0.83 -6.29
CA ARG A 114 -22.66 -1.49 -7.46
C ARG A 114 -22.05 -0.50 -8.47
N ARG A 115 -21.58 0.66 -8.00
CA ARG A 115 -20.94 1.73 -8.79
C ARG A 115 -19.43 1.54 -8.87
N PHE A 116 -19.01 0.39 -9.39
CA PHE A 116 -17.60 0.01 -9.39
C PHE A 116 -16.72 0.84 -10.34
N GLY A 117 -17.31 1.50 -11.34
CA GLY A 117 -16.59 2.36 -12.29
C GLY A 117 -16.03 3.66 -11.69
N ASP A 118 -16.41 4.01 -10.46
CA ASP A 118 -15.92 5.20 -9.75
C ASP A 118 -14.62 4.94 -8.98
N VAL A 119 -13.99 3.78 -9.20
CA VAL A 119 -12.64 3.43 -8.75
C VAL A 119 -11.72 3.42 -9.96
N GLU A 120 -10.73 4.30 -9.96
CA GLU A 120 -9.68 4.32 -10.96
C GLU A 120 -8.56 3.35 -10.58
N SER A 121 -7.81 2.89 -11.57
CA SER A 121 -6.75 1.90 -11.42
C SER A 121 -5.59 2.07 -12.39
N LEU A 122 -4.40 1.71 -11.94
CA LEU A 122 -3.29 1.31 -12.78
C LEU A 122 -3.01 -0.17 -12.55
N ILE A 123 -2.90 -0.95 -13.62
CA ILE A 123 -2.50 -2.35 -13.61
C ILE A 123 -1.22 -2.48 -14.43
N VAL A 124 -0.19 -3.08 -13.84
CA VAL A 124 1.07 -3.40 -14.52
C VAL A 124 1.30 -4.89 -14.35
N ARG A 125 1.25 -5.62 -15.47
CA ARG A 125 1.56 -7.06 -15.51
C ARG A 125 3.04 -7.22 -15.85
N PHE A 126 3.73 -8.06 -15.09
CA PHE A 126 5.12 -8.40 -15.35
C PHE A 126 5.25 -9.81 -15.93
N ASP A 127 6.32 -10.07 -16.67
CA ASP A 127 6.66 -11.38 -17.25
C ASP A 127 7.58 -12.16 -16.29
N ALA A 128 7.15 -12.29 -15.03
CA ALA A 128 7.83 -13.05 -13.99
C ALA A 128 6.86 -13.36 -12.85
N PRO A 129 7.02 -14.48 -12.11
CA PRO A 129 6.25 -14.72 -10.89
C PRO A 129 6.60 -13.70 -9.80
N PRO A 130 5.68 -13.38 -8.87
CA PRO A 130 5.94 -12.39 -7.83
C PRO A 130 6.91 -12.95 -6.79
N ALA A 131 8.06 -12.29 -6.65
CA ALA A 131 8.99 -12.58 -5.55
C ALA A 131 8.69 -11.77 -4.28
N VAL A 132 7.91 -10.69 -4.44
CA VAL A 132 7.37 -9.86 -3.35
C VAL A 132 5.87 -9.77 -3.59
N VAL A 133 5.10 -9.90 -2.51
CA VAL A 133 3.66 -9.64 -2.48
C VAL A 133 3.35 -8.62 -1.41
N ALA A 134 2.43 -7.71 -1.69
CA ALA A 134 2.08 -6.64 -0.79
C ALA A 134 0.62 -6.20 -0.96
N ALA A 135 -0.04 -5.83 0.13
CA ALA A 135 -1.39 -5.26 0.10
C ALA A 135 -1.54 -4.17 1.18
N GLY A 136 -2.00 -2.99 0.80
CA GLY A 136 -2.28 -1.92 1.76
C GLY A 136 -2.66 -0.61 1.09
N ALA A 137 -3.14 0.34 1.88
CA ALA A 137 -3.45 1.69 1.43
C ALA A 137 -2.57 2.72 2.15
N PHE A 138 -2.23 3.81 1.47
CA PHE A 138 -1.42 4.87 2.06
C PHE A 138 -1.70 6.23 1.41
N CYS A 139 -1.36 7.28 2.15
CA CYS A 139 -1.33 8.67 1.71
C CYS A 139 0.00 8.98 1.00
N PRO A 140 0.05 9.12 -0.34
CA PRO A 140 1.29 9.40 -1.04
C PRO A 140 1.74 10.84 -0.75
N HIS A 141 2.79 11.02 0.06
CA HIS A 141 3.33 12.37 0.32
C HIS A 141 4.09 12.91 -0.92
N TYR A 142 4.91 12.06 -1.53
CA TYR A 142 5.72 12.39 -2.69
C TYR A 142 5.48 11.39 -3.82
N ASP A 143 5.63 11.85 -5.06
CA ASP A 143 5.58 11.02 -6.25
C ASP A 143 6.95 10.44 -6.62
N PHE A 144 7.00 9.64 -7.69
CA PHE A 144 8.24 8.99 -8.14
C PHE A 144 9.25 9.96 -8.76
N ALA A 145 8.83 11.19 -9.06
CA ALA A 145 9.69 12.30 -9.50
C ALA A 145 10.14 13.20 -8.33
N ALA A 146 9.93 12.74 -7.08
CA ALA A 146 10.24 13.47 -5.85
C ALA A 146 9.52 14.81 -5.66
N ARG A 147 8.35 14.96 -6.29
CA ARG A 147 7.47 16.12 -6.12
C ARG A 147 6.45 15.82 -5.04
N ARG A 148 6.13 16.81 -4.21
CA ARG A 148 5.08 16.68 -3.20
C ARG A 148 3.71 16.67 -3.90
N VAL A 149 2.92 15.62 -3.69
CA VAL A 149 1.57 15.50 -4.30
C VAL A 149 0.44 15.80 -3.32
N GLN A 150 0.67 15.61 -2.02
CA GLN A 150 -0.20 16.11 -0.95
C GLN A 150 0.61 16.50 0.28
N ASN A 151 0.02 17.24 1.21
CA ASN A 151 0.62 17.61 2.48
C ASN A 151 -0.12 16.88 3.60
N LEU A 152 0.61 16.13 4.44
CA LEU A 152 0.00 15.29 5.48
C LEU A 152 -0.68 16.09 6.60
N ALA A 153 -0.48 17.42 6.65
CA ALA A 153 -1.22 18.30 7.54
C ALA A 153 -2.64 18.64 7.03
N ASP A 154 -2.90 18.46 5.73
CA ASP A 154 -4.20 18.71 5.10
C ASP A 154 -5.00 17.40 4.98
N ASP A 155 -6.25 17.48 4.52
CA ASP A 155 -7.07 16.30 4.21
C ASP A 155 -6.38 15.48 3.10
N CYS A 156 -6.16 14.20 3.36
CA CYS A 156 -5.36 13.35 2.49
C CYS A 156 -6.21 12.33 1.73
N CYS A 157 -5.90 12.18 0.44
CA CYS A 157 -6.41 11.08 -0.37
C CYS A 157 -5.50 9.85 -0.24
N TYR A 158 -6.08 8.67 -0.44
CA TYR A 158 -5.40 7.38 -0.34
C TYR A 158 -5.22 6.74 -1.71
N VAL A 159 -4.10 6.02 -1.86
CA VAL A 159 -3.91 5.04 -2.92
C VAL A 159 -3.80 3.66 -2.27
N ALA A 160 -4.57 2.71 -2.78
CA ALA A 160 -4.40 1.30 -2.44
C ALA A 160 -3.41 0.68 -3.41
N MET A 161 -2.51 -0.15 -2.89
CA MET A 161 -1.48 -0.88 -3.62
C MET A 161 -1.63 -2.37 -3.36
N HIS A 162 -1.64 -3.14 -4.44
CA HIS A 162 -1.53 -4.58 -4.42
C HIS A 162 -0.39 -5.00 -5.33
N LEU A 163 0.55 -5.78 -4.81
CA LEU A 163 1.51 -6.54 -5.59
C LEU A 163 1.19 -8.00 -5.35
N LEU A 164 0.60 -8.67 -6.33
CA LEU A 164 0.00 -9.99 -6.16
C LEU A 164 0.32 -10.92 -7.32
N ALA A 165 -0.02 -12.20 -7.15
CA ALA A 165 0.04 -13.20 -8.22
C ALA A 165 -1.29 -13.23 -8.98
N ALA A 166 -1.25 -13.13 -10.30
CA ALA A 166 -2.38 -13.44 -11.17
C ALA A 166 -1.88 -14.18 -12.41
N ASP A 167 -2.51 -15.31 -12.74
CA ASP A 167 -2.14 -16.17 -13.87
C ASP A 167 -0.65 -16.59 -13.86
N GLY A 168 -0.07 -16.80 -12.67
CA GLY A 168 1.35 -17.16 -12.48
C GLY A 168 2.33 -15.99 -12.62
N ALA A 169 1.85 -14.79 -12.95
CA ALA A 169 2.64 -13.59 -13.11
C ALA A 169 2.47 -12.61 -11.94
N ALA A 170 3.48 -11.80 -11.69
CA ALA A 170 3.39 -10.67 -10.79
C ALA A 170 2.54 -9.57 -11.43
N VAL A 171 1.62 -9.02 -10.65
CA VAL A 171 0.80 -7.87 -11.06
C VAL A 171 0.82 -6.82 -9.98
N LEU A 172 1.21 -5.61 -10.36
CA LEU A 172 1.03 -4.42 -9.55
C LEU A 172 -0.30 -3.77 -9.91
N VAL A 173 -1.11 -3.50 -8.90
CA VAL A 173 -2.36 -2.76 -9.02
C VAL A 173 -2.31 -1.59 -8.05
N PHE A 174 -2.44 -0.37 -8.58
CA PHE A 174 -2.83 0.79 -7.77
C PHE A 174 -4.30 1.08 -8.02
N THR A 175 -5.07 1.37 -6.97
CA THR A 175 -6.45 1.85 -7.09
C THR A 175 -6.70 3.07 -6.21
N TRP A 176 -7.56 3.98 -6.68
CA TRP A 176 -7.95 5.19 -5.96
C TRP A 176 -9.36 5.63 -6.36
N LEU A 177 -9.97 6.51 -5.57
CA LEU A 177 -11.31 7.00 -5.85
C LEU A 177 -11.27 8.05 -6.96
N GLN A 178 -12.22 7.96 -7.90
CA GLN A 178 -12.28 8.89 -9.02
C GLN A 178 -12.40 10.35 -8.54
N GLY A 179 -11.64 11.25 -9.18
CA GLY A 179 -11.61 12.68 -8.88
C GLY A 179 -10.52 13.10 -7.90
N GLU A 180 -9.80 12.15 -7.29
CA GLU A 180 -8.70 12.46 -6.38
C GLU A 180 -7.40 12.78 -7.14
N ALA A 181 -6.97 14.05 -7.06
CA ALA A 181 -5.84 14.53 -7.83
C ALA A 181 -4.48 14.01 -7.34
N ALA A 182 -4.30 13.78 -6.04
CA ALA A 182 -3.01 13.37 -5.49
C ALA A 182 -2.64 11.91 -5.86
N PRO A 183 -3.52 10.90 -5.71
CA PRO A 183 -3.28 9.55 -6.22
C PRO A 183 -3.07 9.53 -7.73
N ARG A 184 -3.85 10.33 -8.48
CA ARG A 184 -3.67 10.45 -9.93
C ARG A 184 -2.28 10.96 -10.31
N LYS A 185 -1.81 12.05 -9.70
CA LYS A 185 -0.45 12.59 -9.93
C LYS A 185 0.64 11.57 -9.55
N PHE A 186 0.45 10.87 -8.44
CA PHE A 186 1.36 9.81 -7.98
C PHE A 186 1.50 8.72 -9.06
N VAL A 187 0.38 8.18 -9.52
CA VAL A 187 0.34 7.13 -10.55
C VAL A 187 0.83 7.61 -11.92
N ASP A 188 0.49 8.84 -12.32
CA ASP A 188 0.93 9.43 -13.59
C ASP A 188 2.47 9.52 -13.66
N THR A 189 3.16 9.80 -12.54
CA THR A 189 4.63 9.73 -12.54
C THR A 189 5.19 8.32 -12.59
N PHE A 190 4.49 7.35 -11.99
CA PHE A 190 4.93 5.96 -12.04
C PHE A 190 4.92 5.42 -13.47
N VAL A 191 3.85 5.68 -14.23
CA VAL A 191 3.73 5.23 -15.63
C VAL A 191 4.66 5.97 -16.59
N ALA A 192 5.16 7.14 -16.20
CA ALA A 192 6.10 7.92 -16.99
C ALA A 192 7.56 7.42 -16.85
N LEU A 193 7.82 6.49 -15.93
CA LEU A 193 9.15 5.93 -15.71
C LEU A 193 9.50 4.87 -16.76
N PRO A 194 10.80 4.64 -17.01
CA PRO A 194 11.24 3.54 -17.86
C PRO A 194 10.75 2.19 -17.31
N LYS A 195 10.27 1.33 -18.21
CA LYS A 195 9.62 0.04 -17.86
C LYS A 195 10.53 -0.86 -17.02
N GLU A 196 11.83 -0.84 -17.31
CA GLU A 196 12.86 -1.60 -16.60
C GLU A 196 13.03 -1.20 -15.12
N GLN A 197 12.52 -0.03 -14.73
CA GLN A 197 12.56 0.45 -13.33
C GLN A 197 11.32 0.05 -12.53
N MET A 198 10.19 -0.24 -13.20
CA MET A 198 8.88 -0.35 -12.57
C MET A 198 8.82 -1.47 -11.53
N ALA A 199 9.40 -2.64 -11.80
CA ALA A 199 9.42 -3.75 -10.85
C ALA A 199 10.17 -3.38 -9.56
N SER A 200 11.35 -2.78 -9.69
CA SER A 200 12.15 -2.35 -8.54
C SER A 200 11.46 -1.24 -7.76
N LEU A 201 10.76 -0.32 -8.44
CA LEU A 201 10.00 0.75 -7.80
C LEU A 201 8.72 0.25 -7.13
N ALA A 202 8.08 -0.80 -7.66
CA ALA A 202 6.97 -1.48 -7.02
C ALA A 202 7.43 -2.10 -5.69
N VAL A 203 8.54 -2.85 -5.71
CA VAL A 203 9.15 -3.39 -4.48
C VAL A 203 9.51 -2.27 -3.51
N GLN A 204 10.15 -1.20 -4.00
CA GLN A 204 10.50 -0.05 -3.19
C GLN A 204 9.29 0.60 -2.51
N CYS A 205 8.20 0.76 -3.25
CA CYS A 205 6.95 1.32 -2.76
C CYS A 205 6.31 0.44 -1.70
N ALA A 206 6.30 -0.89 -1.91
CA ALA A 206 5.81 -1.86 -0.92
C ALA A 206 6.57 -1.72 0.41
N PHE A 207 7.90 -1.77 0.39
CA PHE A 207 8.70 -1.65 1.61
C PHE A 207 8.60 -0.26 2.27
N GLU A 208 8.43 0.82 1.49
CA GLU A 208 8.23 2.17 2.04
C GLU A 208 6.89 2.30 2.77
N HIS A 209 5.80 1.88 2.13
CA HIS A 209 4.46 2.29 2.53
C HIS A 209 3.57 1.16 3.04
N VAL A 210 3.80 -0.08 2.65
CA VAL A 210 2.86 -1.17 2.85
C VAL A 210 3.29 -2.06 4.02
N GLU A 211 2.42 -2.12 5.02
CA GLU A 211 2.64 -2.86 6.26
C GLU A 211 2.65 -4.38 6.02
N HIS A 212 1.73 -4.87 5.18
CA HIS A 212 1.65 -6.27 4.78
C HIS A 212 2.52 -6.53 3.56
N THR A 213 3.84 -6.50 3.73
CA THR A 213 4.82 -6.85 2.70
C THR A 213 5.48 -8.20 3.02
N CYS A 214 5.35 -9.16 2.10
CA CYS A 214 5.99 -10.47 2.17
C CYS A 214 6.80 -10.76 0.92
N MET A 215 7.75 -11.67 1.05
CA MET A 215 8.65 -12.03 -0.03
C MET A 215 9.05 -13.51 0.07
N SER A 216 9.42 -14.10 -1.06
CA SER A 216 9.98 -15.45 -1.07
C SER A 216 11.34 -15.46 -0.37
N ASP A 217 11.64 -16.59 0.29
CA ASP A 217 12.93 -16.76 0.96
C ASP A 217 14.09 -16.74 -0.06
N ALA A 218 13.93 -17.44 -1.17
CA ALA A 218 14.91 -17.44 -2.27
C ALA A 218 15.26 -16.01 -2.74
N TRP A 219 14.24 -15.16 -2.99
CA TRP A 219 14.50 -13.79 -3.43
C TRP A 219 15.20 -12.96 -2.36
N TRP A 220 14.78 -13.06 -1.11
CA TRP A 220 15.40 -12.31 -0.02
C TRP A 220 16.86 -12.73 0.19
N SER A 221 17.13 -14.03 0.14
CA SER A 221 18.46 -14.62 0.32
C SER A 221 19.41 -14.30 -0.85
N ASP A 222 18.89 -14.22 -2.07
CA ASP A 222 19.65 -13.86 -3.28
C ASP A 222 20.04 -12.36 -3.32
N LEU A 223 19.38 -11.51 -2.53
CA LEU A 223 19.78 -10.11 -2.42
C LEU A 223 21.14 -9.98 -1.71
N THR A 224 22.05 -9.22 -2.34
CA THR A 224 23.29 -8.76 -1.69
C THR A 224 22.98 -8.09 -0.35
N SER A 225 23.91 -8.17 0.61
CA SER A 225 23.79 -7.55 1.93
C SER A 225 23.43 -6.06 1.85
N HIS A 226 24.04 -5.32 0.92
CA HIS A 226 23.73 -3.90 0.67
C HIS A 226 22.26 -3.67 0.27
N LYS A 227 21.71 -4.51 -0.63
CA LYS A 227 20.30 -4.38 -1.07
C LYS A 227 19.33 -4.70 0.08
N ARG A 228 19.59 -5.75 0.86
CA ARG A 228 18.79 -6.08 2.05
C ARG A 228 18.81 -4.94 3.06
N ALA A 229 20.00 -4.43 3.38
CA ALA A 229 20.17 -3.31 4.29
C ALA A 229 19.41 -2.06 3.80
N ALA A 230 19.42 -1.79 2.49
CA ALA A 230 18.68 -0.66 1.91
C ALA A 230 17.15 -0.80 2.07
N LEU A 231 16.60 -2.01 1.95
CA LEU A 231 15.17 -2.27 2.18
C LEU A 231 14.80 -2.20 3.66
N VAL A 232 15.64 -2.73 4.55
CA VAL A 232 15.44 -2.64 6.01
C VAL A 232 15.49 -1.19 6.48
N GLU A 233 16.50 -0.44 6.04
CA GLU A 233 16.69 0.97 6.40
C GLU A 233 15.52 1.84 5.93
N ARG A 234 14.93 1.49 4.79
CA ARG A 234 13.72 2.12 4.28
C ARG A 234 12.54 1.94 5.24
N VAL A 235 12.29 0.72 5.67
CA VAL A 235 11.25 0.40 6.65
C VAL A 235 11.50 1.14 7.95
N ARG A 236 12.76 1.15 8.43
CA ARG A 236 13.16 1.86 9.64
C ARG A 236 12.85 3.36 9.57
N ARG A 237 13.19 3.99 8.44
CA ARG A 237 12.90 5.41 8.19
C ARG A 237 11.41 5.70 8.10
N ALA A 238 10.65 4.84 7.42
CA ALA A 238 9.22 5.00 7.26
C ALA A 238 8.45 4.89 8.59
N ASN A 239 8.98 4.13 9.56
CA ASN A 239 8.40 3.93 10.90
C ASN A 239 9.02 4.83 11.98
N SER A 240 9.97 5.71 11.63
CA SER A 240 10.66 6.54 12.62
C SER A 240 9.93 7.87 12.84
N LEU A 241 9.57 8.15 14.10
CA LEU A 241 8.98 9.43 14.50
C LEU A 241 9.96 10.60 14.34
N ALA A 242 11.27 10.34 14.42
CA ALA A 242 12.32 11.35 14.33
C ALA A 242 12.75 11.63 12.87
N TYR A 243 12.36 10.77 11.92
CA TYR A 243 12.81 10.89 10.54
C TYR A 243 11.74 11.53 9.66
N ARG A 244 12.02 12.73 9.14
CA ARG A 244 11.20 13.30 8.07
C ARG A 244 11.40 12.49 6.79
N ARG A 245 10.32 11.91 6.26
CA ARG A 245 10.34 11.19 4.98
C ARG A 245 10.99 12.04 3.89
N SER A 246 12.03 11.48 3.25
CA SER A 246 12.74 12.16 2.18
C SER A 246 11.84 12.29 0.96
N HIS A 247 11.85 13.46 0.31
CA HIS A 247 11.17 13.64 -0.97
C HIS A 247 11.65 12.66 -2.04
N ARG A 248 12.87 12.11 -1.92
CA ARG A 248 13.44 11.11 -2.83
C ARG A 248 13.17 9.66 -2.39
N CYS A 249 12.22 9.42 -1.49
CA CYS A 249 11.92 8.08 -0.97
C CYS A 249 11.54 7.11 -2.11
N LEU A 250 10.91 7.58 -3.19
CA LEU A 250 10.51 6.75 -4.33
C LEU A 250 11.33 6.98 -5.60
N CYS A 251 12.46 7.69 -5.52
CA CYS A 251 13.37 7.78 -6.67
C CYS A 251 14.06 6.44 -6.92
N TYR A 252 14.16 6.05 -8.19
CA TYR A 252 14.93 4.88 -8.60
C TYR A 252 16.42 5.10 -8.33
N ARG A 253 17.04 4.16 -7.62
CA ARG A 253 18.48 4.19 -7.29
C ARG A 253 19.11 2.80 -7.28
N ILE A 254 18.34 1.80 -6.88
CA ILE A 254 18.81 0.42 -6.70
C ILE A 254 17.85 -0.49 -7.46
N ARG A 255 18.42 -1.40 -8.26
CA ARG A 255 17.66 -2.47 -8.92
C ARG A 255 17.42 -3.62 -7.93
N PHE A 256 16.19 -3.75 -7.46
CA PHE A 256 15.75 -4.81 -6.52
C PHE A 256 15.09 -6.00 -7.23
N ALA A 257 14.46 -5.75 -8.37
CA ALA A 257 13.74 -6.76 -9.13
C ALA A 257 13.99 -6.54 -10.62
N ASP A 258 13.99 -7.65 -11.36
CA ASP A 258 14.13 -7.70 -12.81
C ASP A 258 12.96 -8.46 -13.43
N TRP A 259 11.76 -7.91 -13.24
CA TRP A 259 10.54 -8.46 -13.80
C TRP A 259 10.17 -7.60 -15.02
N PRO A 260 10.36 -8.09 -16.26
CA PRO A 260 10.04 -7.33 -17.45
C PRO A 260 8.56 -6.93 -17.47
N VAL A 261 8.23 -5.73 -17.94
CA VAL A 261 6.83 -5.31 -18.04
C VAL A 261 6.19 -5.90 -19.29
N ALA A 262 5.14 -6.70 -19.11
CA ALA A 262 4.38 -7.32 -20.19
C ALA A 262 3.25 -6.42 -20.68
N ASP A 263 2.46 -5.83 -19.77
CA ASP A 263 1.30 -5.01 -20.11
C ASP A 263 1.08 -3.90 -19.07
N ILE A 264 0.52 -2.77 -19.51
CA ILE A 264 0.16 -1.62 -18.66
C ILE A 264 -1.24 -1.15 -19.04
N ARG A 265 -2.14 -1.09 -18.06
CA ARG A 265 -3.50 -0.55 -18.23
C ARG A 265 -3.78 0.52 -17.18
N LEU A 266 -4.09 1.73 -17.65
CA LEU A 266 -4.46 2.87 -16.80
C LEU A 266 -5.90 3.27 -17.12
N SER A 267 -6.77 3.32 -16.11
CA SER A 267 -8.13 3.84 -16.27
C SER A 267 -8.12 5.35 -16.50
N GLY A 268 -9.17 5.90 -17.12
CA GLY A 268 -9.34 7.35 -17.19
C GLY A 268 -8.44 8.08 -18.19
N ARG A 269 -7.69 7.37 -19.07
CA ARG A 269 -7.31 7.93 -20.37
C ARG A 269 -8.44 7.68 -21.36
N SER A 270 -9.36 8.64 -21.47
CA SER A 270 -10.11 8.76 -22.71
C SER A 270 -9.09 8.89 -23.84
N ALA A 271 -9.05 7.89 -24.72
CA ALA A 271 -8.43 8.02 -26.02
C ALA A 271 -9.11 9.19 -26.75
N ASN A 272 -8.52 10.37 -26.72
CA ASN A 272 -8.90 11.46 -27.61
C ASN A 272 -7.73 12.42 -27.83
N ARG A 273 -6.98 12.17 -28.90
CA ARG A 273 -6.68 13.12 -29.98
C ARG A 273 -5.81 12.43 -31.03
N GLN A 274 -6.46 11.64 -31.88
CA GLN A 274 -6.27 11.84 -33.31
C GLN A 274 -7.12 13.07 -33.68
N ARG A 275 -6.46 14.21 -33.91
CA ARG A 275 -6.85 15.25 -34.86
C ARG A 275 -5.57 15.96 -35.28
#